data_AF-A0A0R2PQV7-F1
#
_entry.id   AF-A0A0R2PQV7-F1
#
_cell.length_a   1.000
_cell.length_b   1.000
_cell.length_c   1.000
_cell.angle_alpha   90.00
_cell.angle_beta   90.00
_cell.angle_gamma   90.00
#
_symmetry.space_group_name_H-M   'P 1'
#
loop_
_entity.id
_entity.type
_entity.pdbx_description
1 polymer ?
#
loop_
_entity_poly.entity_id
_entity_poly.type
_entity_poly.pdbx_seq_one_letter_code
_entity_poly.pdbx_strand_id
1 'polypeptide(L)'
;MNGFLRIIAYFCIGTTPLQIGIAIWGLWVVVTTDFGILSLSHIEFFKNYLTLFLPIVDWLYTWLWNPYLDFIFSLPVVIAQTVKAAVSTWLGFWILNKIR
;
A
#
# COMPACT_ATOMS: atom_id res chain seq x y z
N MET A 1 2.76 26.28 10.21
CA MET A 1 2.48 25.47 8.99
C MET A 1 3.66 24.60 8.56
N ASN A 2 4.91 25.07 8.62
CA ASN A 2 6.09 24.31 8.16
C ASN A 2 6.34 22.99 8.94
N GLY A 3 6.07 22.95 10.25
CA GLY A 3 6.25 21.74 11.06
C GLY A 3 5.31 20.59 10.67
N PHE A 4 4.03 20.87 10.45
CA PHE A 4 3.03 19.86 10.07
C PHE A 4 3.35 19.21 8.72
N LEU A 5 3.69 20.03 7.71
CA LEU A 5 4.07 19.51 6.39
C LEU A 5 5.36 18.68 6.43
N ARG A 6 6.29 19.03 7.33
CA ARG A 6 7.51 18.24 7.56
C ARG A 6 7.20 16.87 8.18
N ILE A 7 6.23 16.78 9.10
CA ILE A 7 5.75 15.50 9.65
C ILE A 7 5.15 14.63 8.54
N ILE A 8 4.29 15.21 7.69
CA ILE A 8 3.71 14.48 6.54
C ILE A 8 4.81 13.95 5.62
N ALA A 9 5.81 14.78 5.30
CA ALA A 9 6.89 14.36 4.41
C ALA A 9 7.71 13.20 4.99
N TYR A 10 8.06 13.26 6.28
CA TYR A 10 8.75 12.15 6.93
C TYR A 10 7.89 10.90 7.07
N PHE A 11 6.58 11.04 7.25
CA PHE A 11 5.66 9.90 7.24
C PHE A 11 5.60 9.22 5.86
N CYS A 12 5.52 10.01 4.78
CA CYS A 12 5.54 9.50 3.41
C CYS A 12 6.84 8.74 3.10
N ILE A 13 8.00 9.28 3.50
CA ILE A 13 9.29 8.62 3.31
C ILE A 13 9.42 7.40 4.23
N GLY A 14 9.05 7.53 5.51
CA GLY A 14 9.19 6.49 6.52
C GLY A 14 8.32 5.26 6.28
N THR A 15 7.17 5.40 5.62
CA THR A 15 6.32 4.27 5.24
C THR A 15 6.76 3.59 3.93
N THR A 16 7.67 4.21 3.16
CA THR A 16 8.13 3.68 1.87
C THR A 16 8.85 2.33 1.99
N PRO A 17 9.79 2.10 2.95
CA PRO A 17 10.43 0.80 3.11
C PRO A 17 9.44 -0.34 3.36
N LEU A 18 8.36 -0.06 4.09
CA LEU A 18 7.30 -1.04 4.32
C LEU A 18 6.54 -1.37 3.03
N GLN A 19 6.23 -0.36 2.21
CA GLN A 19 5.56 -0.56 0.91
C GLN A 19 6.45 -1.36 -0.04
N ILE A 20 7.76 -1.07 -0.08
CA ILE A 20 8.74 -1.84 -0.86
C ILE A 20 8.83 -3.28 -0.35
N GLY A 21 8.85 -3.48 0.97
CA GLY A 21 8.85 -4.80 1.58
C GLY A 21 7.65 -5.65 1.16
N ILE A 22 6.44 -5.05 1.18
CA ILE A 22 5.22 -5.73 0.70
C ILE A 22 5.30 -6.02 -0.81
N ALA A 23 5.82 -5.10 -1.61
CA ALA A 23 5.98 -5.31 -3.06
C ALA A 23 6.95 -6.48 -3.37
N ILE A 24 8.09 -6.54 -2.68
CA ILE A 24 9.06 -7.63 -2.80
C ILE A 24 8.44 -8.96 -2.34
N TRP A 25 7.69 -8.95 -1.23
CA TRP A 25 6.99 -10.13 -0.76
C TRP A 25 5.91 -10.59 -1.76
N GLY A 26 5.13 -9.67 -2.33
CA GLY A 26 4.18 -9.97 -3.39
C GLY A 26 4.85 -10.59 -4.62
N LEU A 27 6.02 -10.09 -5.04
CA LEU A 27 6.80 -10.69 -6.11
C LEU A 27 7.29 -12.10 -5.75
N TRP A 28 7.75 -12.31 -4.52
CA TRP A 28 8.14 -13.64 -4.04
C TRP A 28 6.98 -14.63 -4.11
N VAL A 29 5.78 -14.21 -3.68
CA VAL A 29 4.57 -15.03 -3.79
C VAL A 29 4.30 -15.40 -5.24
N VAL A 30 4.34 -14.44 -6.16
CA VAL A 30 4.13 -14.69 -7.60
C VAL A 30 5.12 -15.69 -8.19
N VAL A 31 6.38 -15.69 -7.73
CA VAL A 31 7.39 -16.64 -8.22
C VAL A 31 7.24 -18.04 -7.61
N THR A 32 6.66 -18.14 -6.42
CA THR A 32 6.56 -19.40 -5.65
C THR A 32 5.20 -20.08 -5.75
N THR A 33 4.21 -19.43 -6.36
CA THR A 33 2.82 -19.91 -6.46
C THR A 33 2.28 -19.73 -7.87
N ASP A 34 1.10 -20.27 -8.14
CA ASP A 34 0.43 -20.11 -9.44
C ASP A 34 -0.20 -18.71 -9.64
N PHE A 35 -0.08 -17.81 -8.66
CA PHE A 35 -0.55 -16.44 -8.81
C PHE A 35 0.34 -15.65 -9.77
N GLY A 36 -0.25 -15.02 -10.78
CA GLY A 36 0.42 -13.99 -11.58
C GLY A 36 0.42 -12.62 -10.91
N ILE A 37 1.23 -11.69 -11.46
CA ILE A 37 1.36 -10.30 -10.96
C ILE A 37 0.01 -9.58 -10.89
N LEU A 38 -0.90 -9.83 -11.85
CA LEU A 38 -2.22 -9.20 -11.91
C LEU A 38 -3.29 -9.93 -11.10
N SER A 39 -3.13 -11.23 -10.85
CA SER A 39 -4.13 -12.02 -10.10
C SER A 39 -3.94 -11.89 -8.59
N LEU A 40 -2.73 -11.58 -8.11
CA LEU A 40 -2.47 -11.35 -6.69
C LEU A 40 -3.00 -9.96 -6.26
N SER A 41 -4.30 -9.91 -6.00
CA SER A 41 -5.00 -8.72 -5.48
C SER A 41 -4.75 -8.52 -3.98
N HIS A 42 -5.03 -7.33 -3.44
CA HIS A 42 -4.85 -7.08 -2.00
C HIS A 42 -5.72 -7.99 -1.16
N ILE A 43 -6.97 -8.23 -1.54
CA ILE A 43 -7.85 -9.11 -0.79
C ILE A 43 -7.30 -10.54 -0.74
N GLU A 44 -6.74 -11.04 -1.85
CA GLU A 44 -6.14 -12.37 -1.91
C GLU A 44 -4.89 -12.44 -1.04
N PHE A 45 -4.06 -11.40 -1.07
CA PHE A 45 -2.88 -11.32 -0.23
C PHE A 45 -3.22 -11.26 1.27
N PHE A 46 -4.26 -10.50 1.65
CA PHE A 46 -4.75 -10.47 3.03
C PHE A 46 -5.31 -11.82 3.46
N LYS A 47 -6.09 -12.49 2.62
CA LYS A 47 -6.69 -13.79 2.93
C LYS A 47 -5.66 -14.91 3.09
N ASN A 48 -4.58 -14.90 2.31
CA ASN A 48 -3.61 -15.99 2.32
C ASN A 48 -2.40 -15.73 3.23
N TYR A 49 -1.96 -14.47 3.39
CA TYR A 49 -0.69 -14.14 4.05
C TYR A 49 -0.82 -13.19 5.25
N LEU A 50 -1.86 -12.36 5.29
CA LEU A 50 -2.07 -11.34 6.34
C LEU A 50 -3.45 -11.49 7.00
N THR A 51 -3.82 -12.72 7.35
CA THR A 51 -5.14 -13.05 7.91
C THR A 51 -5.48 -12.29 9.19
N LEU A 52 -4.46 -11.92 9.97
CA LEU A 52 -4.60 -11.10 11.17
C LEU A 52 -5.23 -9.72 10.89
N PHE A 53 -5.14 -9.22 9.67
CA PHE A 53 -5.73 -7.94 9.25
C PHE A 53 -7.15 -8.07 8.67
N LEU A 54 -7.66 -9.29 8.44
CA LEU A 54 -9.01 -9.49 7.91
C LEU A 54 -10.11 -8.84 8.76
N PRO A 55 -10.10 -8.90 10.12
CA PRO A 55 -11.11 -8.22 10.92
C PRO A 55 -11.15 -6.70 10.69
N ILE A 56 -10.00 -6.10 10.36
CA ILE A 56 -9.91 -4.68 10.03
C ILE A 56 -10.51 -4.42 8.65
N VAL A 57 -10.23 -5.30 7.68
CA VAL A 57 -10.84 -5.22 6.35
C VAL A 57 -12.36 -5.32 6.44
N ASP A 58 -12.88 -6.31 7.17
CA ASP A 58 -14.32 -6.51 7.36
C ASP A 58 -14.97 -5.32 8.08
N TRP A 59 -14.30 -4.78 9.10
CA TRP A 59 -14.75 -3.56 9.76
C TRP A 59 -14.81 -2.36 8.81
N LEU A 60 -13.84 -2.18 7.91
CA LEU A 60 -13.89 -1.10 6.89
C LEU A 60 -15.13 -1.22 6.00
N TYR A 61 -15.52 -2.44 5.61
CA TYR A 61 -16.72 -2.70 4.80
C TYR A 61 -18.05 -2.38 5.51
N THR A 62 -18.06 -2.13 6.83
CA THR A 62 -19.29 -1.78 7.55
C THR A 62 -19.68 -0.30 7.44
N TRP A 63 -18.71 0.58 7.19
CA TRP A 63 -18.93 2.03 7.26
C TRP A 63 -18.32 2.81 6.09
N LEU A 64 -17.31 2.26 5.41
CA LEU A 64 -16.77 2.88 4.21
C LEU A 64 -17.59 2.51 2.97
N TRP A 65 -17.46 3.29 1.91
CA TRP A 65 -18.17 3.06 0.66
C TRP A 65 -17.66 1.79 -0.04
N ASN A 66 -18.48 0.74 -0.05
CA ASN A 66 -18.10 -0.59 -0.55
C ASN A 66 -17.50 -0.61 -1.97
N PRO A 67 -18.07 0.07 -2.99
CA PRO A 67 -17.48 0.09 -4.33
C PRO A 67 -16.05 0.64 -4.37
N TYR A 68 -15.74 1.60 -3.49
CA TYR A 68 -14.39 2.13 -3.37
C TYR A 68 -13.44 1.11 -2.75
N LEU A 69 -13.88 0.41 -1.70
CA LEU A 69 -13.09 -0.68 -1.10
C LEU A 69 -12.84 -1.82 -2.08
N ASP A 70 -13.89 -2.26 -2.79
CA ASP A 70 -13.78 -3.32 -3.79
C ASP A 70 -12.77 -2.94 -4.89
N PHE A 71 -12.82 -1.69 -5.35
CA PHE A 71 -11.82 -1.19 -6.28
C PHE A 71 -10.41 -1.26 -5.71
N ILE A 72 -10.16 -0.69 -4.53
CA ILE A 72 -8.82 -0.68 -3.92
C ILE A 72 -8.30 -2.10 -3.65
N PHE A 73 -9.16 -2.98 -3.13
CA PHE A 73 -8.76 -4.34 -2.77
C PHE A 73 -8.60 -5.27 -3.98
N SER A 74 -9.27 -4.97 -5.10
CA SER A 74 -9.08 -5.67 -6.37
C SER A 74 -7.74 -5.35 -7.04
N LEU A 75 -7.10 -4.23 -6.69
CA LEU A 75 -5.84 -3.83 -7.33
C LEU A 75 -4.75 -4.87 -7.06
N PRO A 76 -3.89 -5.16 -8.05
CA PRO A 76 -2.75 -6.05 -7.84
C PRO A 76 -1.77 -5.47 -6.81
N VAL A 77 -1.41 -6.27 -5.81
CA VAL A 77 -0.60 -5.81 -4.66
C VAL A 77 0.73 -5.26 -5.10
N VAL A 78 1.45 -6.01 -5.93
CA VAL A 78 2.78 -5.65 -6.39
C VAL A 78 2.74 -4.29 -7.09
N ILE A 79 1.83 -4.12 -8.05
CA ILE A 79 1.72 -2.88 -8.83
C ILE A 79 1.33 -1.71 -7.92
N ALA A 80 0.28 -1.86 -7.12
CA ALA A 80 -0.20 -0.75 -6.31
C ALA A 80 0.83 -0.32 -5.25
N GLN A 81 1.52 -1.27 -4.60
CA GLN A 81 2.53 -0.94 -3.59
C GLN A 81 3.76 -0.29 -4.23
N THR A 82 4.18 -0.72 -5.42
CA THR A 82 5.27 -0.06 -6.16
C THR A 82 4.91 1.37 -6.56
N VAL A 83 3.70 1.58 -7.11
CA VAL A 83 3.22 2.92 -7.48
C VAL A 83 3.11 3.80 -6.24
N LYS A 84 2.52 3.28 -5.17
CA LYS A 84 2.38 4.01 -3.90
C LYS A 84 3.74 4.40 -3.34
N ALA A 85 4.73 3.51 -3.37
CA ALA A 85 6.08 3.78 -2.88
C ALA A 85 6.77 4.87 -3.68
N ALA A 86 6.67 4.82 -5.01
CA ALA A 86 7.22 5.85 -5.89
C ALA A 86 6.57 7.22 -5.62
N VAL A 87 5.24 7.27 -5.55
CA VAL A 87 4.48 8.50 -5.30
C VAL A 87 4.75 9.04 -3.90
N SER A 88 4.76 8.21 -2.85
CA SER A 88 5.00 8.66 -1.47
C SER A 88 6.42 9.21 -1.30
N THR A 89 7.40 8.55 -1.90
CA THR A 89 8.80 9.01 -1.86
C THR A 89 8.95 10.35 -2.56
N TRP A 90 8.42 10.45 -3.78
CA TRP A 90 8.47 11.68 -4.57
C TRP A 90 7.76 12.84 -3.86
N LEU A 91 6.54 12.62 -3.35
CA LEU A 91 5.80 13.61 -2.58
C LEU A 91 6.54 14.03 -1.31
N GLY A 92 7.13 13.07 -0.58
CA GLY A 92 7.90 13.37 0.61
C GLY A 92 9.09 14.29 0.34
N PHE A 93 9.89 13.97 -0.68
CA PHE A 93 11.01 14.83 -1.09
C PHE A 93 10.56 16.18 -1.65
N TRP A 94 9.48 16.21 -2.44
CA TRP A 94 8.93 17.43 -2.99
C TRP A 94 8.47 18.40 -1.88
N ILE A 95 7.76 17.89 -0.88
CA ILE A 95 7.32 18.66 0.29
C ILE A 95 8.53 19.19 1.06
N LEU A 96 9.54 18.35 1.36
CA LEU A 96 10.75 18.79 2.05
C LEU A 96 11.49 19.90 1.29
N ASN A 97 11.56 19.81 -0.03
CA ASN A 97 12.21 20.82 -0.86
C ASN A 97 11.43 22.15 -0.92
N LYS A 98 10.11 22.14 -0.70
CA LYS A 98 9.28 23.35 -0.66
C LYS A 98 9.28 24.06 0.68
N ILE A 99 9.57 23.34 1.77
CA ILE A 99 9.61 23.90 3.13
C ILE A 99 11.01 24.38 3.51
N ARG A 100 12.05 23.83 2.86
CA ARG A 100 13.43 24.27 2.98
C ARG A 100 13.63 25.66 2.40
#